data_AF-A0AAD7HJY8-F1
#
_entry.id   AF-A0AAD7HJY8-F1
#
_cell.length_a   1.000
_cell.length_b   1.000
_cell.length_c   1.000
_cell.angle_alpha   90.00
_cell.angle_beta   90.00
_cell.angle_gamma   90.00
#
_symmetry.space_group_name_H-M   'P 1'
#
loop_
_entity.id
_entity.type
_entity.pdbx_description
1 polymer ?
#
loop_
_entity_poly.entity_id
_entity_poly.type
_entity_poly.pdbx_seq_one_letter_code
_entity_poly.pdbx_strand_id
1 'polypeptide(L)'
;MKNILSVILVLVAGAFCTLDGKPAPDVARTTETCGDPTLAAPFYRTYSATRAQHGMCLNLALSLSNGFPTWNYQALVAFVFATQEESTGPFYQMVNSATGDRIYTINATEVTALERTGYGQAVAEPVYYIYPSQICGSVPFYRLSKVAKHDHFYTVSEADRITAIDSQGYADEGIAGYV
;
A
#
# COMPACT_ATOMS: atom_id res chain seq x y z
N MET A 1 -23.74 33.24 11.84
CA MET A 1 -24.45 31.95 11.67
C MET A 1 -23.73 31.20 10.56
N LYS A 2 -22.76 30.35 10.91
CA LYS A 2 -22.04 29.52 9.93
C LYS A 2 -22.81 28.22 9.79
N ASN A 3 -23.47 28.06 8.65
CA ASN A 3 -24.12 26.80 8.28
C ASN A 3 -23.02 25.76 8.06
N ILE A 4 -22.84 24.89 9.04
CA ILE A 4 -22.04 23.68 8.92
C ILE A 4 -22.87 22.75 8.03
N LEU A 5 -22.60 22.75 6.72
CA LEU A 5 -23.00 21.63 5.88
C LEU A 5 -22.32 20.40 6.48
N SER A 6 -23.13 19.53 7.08
CA SER A 6 -22.71 18.18 7.42
C SER A 6 -22.25 17.52 6.15
N VAL A 7 -20.93 17.38 6.00
CA VAL A 7 -20.35 16.40 5.09
C VAL A 7 -20.82 15.06 5.61
N ILE A 8 -21.84 14.51 4.95
CA ILE A 8 -22.22 13.12 5.12
C ILE A 8 -20.98 12.34 4.69
N LEU A 9 -20.19 11.94 5.68
CA LEU A 9 -19.15 10.95 5.54
C LEU A 9 -19.88 9.67 5.11
N VAL A 10 -20.02 9.48 3.80
CA VAL A 10 -20.32 8.17 3.27
C VAL A 10 -19.10 7.34 3.63
N LEU A 11 -19.19 6.65 4.76
CA LEU A 11 -18.39 5.47 5.04
C LEU A 11 -18.71 4.50 3.91
N VAL A 12 -18.00 4.64 2.78
CA VAL A 12 -17.70 3.49 1.97
C VAL A 12 -16.80 2.68 2.87
N ALA A 13 -17.41 1.82 3.68
CA ALA A 13 -16.72 0.74 4.35
C ALA A 13 -16.22 -0.19 3.23
N GLY A 14 -15.15 0.24 2.56
CA GLY A 14 -14.20 -0.71 2.03
C GLY A 14 -13.69 -1.44 3.26
N ALA A 15 -14.06 -2.71 3.40
CA ALA A 15 -13.50 -3.55 4.45
C ALA A 15 -12.00 -3.67 4.18
N PHE A 16 -11.23 -2.73 4.73
CA PHE A 16 -9.78 -2.74 4.65
C PHE A 16 -9.27 -3.94 5.41
N CYS A 17 -8.19 -4.54 4.89
CA CYS A 17 -7.38 -5.54 5.57
C CYS A 17 -6.73 -4.93 6.82
N THR A 18 -7.49 -4.55 7.83
CA THR A 18 -6.99 -4.07 9.10
C THR A 18 -6.64 -5.26 9.97
N LEU A 19 -5.44 -5.27 10.55
CA LEU A 19 -5.06 -6.22 11.57
C LEU A 19 -5.69 -5.80 12.90
N ASP A 20 -6.44 -6.68 13.55
CA ASP A 20 -6.68 -6.61 15.00
C ASP A 20 -5.39 -7.04 15.71
N GLY A 21 -4.41 -6.14 15.80
CA GLY A 21 -3.13 -6.38 16.46
C GLY A 21 -2.87 -5.33 17.53
N LYS A 22 -3.08 -5.67 18.80
CA LYS A 22 -2.55 -4.86 19.92
C LYS A 22 -1.03 -5.00 19.96
N PRO A 23 -0.26 -3.94 20.24
CA PRO A 23 1.19 -4.02 20.34
C PRO A 23 1.60 -4.98 21.46
N ALA A 24 2.66 -5.77 21.20
CA ALA A 24 3.31 -6.59 22.21
C ALA A 24 4.07 -5.69 23.22
N PRO A 25 4.19 -6.10 24.50
CA PRO A 25 4.92 -5.32 25.48
C PRO A 25 6.41 -5.27 25.16
N ASP A 26 6.93 -4.06 25.26
CA ASP A 26 8.28 -3.62 24.93
C ASP A 26 9.34 -4.38 25.75
N VAL A 27 10.22 -5.13 25.08
CA VAL A 27 11.42 -5.72 25.69
C VAL A 27 12.60 -4.98 25.09
N ALA A 28 13.20 -4.10 25.90
CA ALA A 28 14.30 -3.24 25.50
C ALA A 28 15.46 -4.03 24.86
N ARG A 29 15.68 -3.81 23.56
CA ARG A 29 16.88 -4.21 22.82
C ARG A 29 17.75 -2.98 22.57
N THR A 30 19.04 -3.21 22.37
CA THR A 30 20.02 -2.17 21.98
C THR A 30 19.57 -1.44 20.70
N THR A 31 19.93 -0.16 20.55
CA THR A 31 19.59 0.69 19.40
C THR A 31 20.16 0.14 18.08
N GLU A 32 19.43 -0.79 17.46
CA GLU A 32 19.53 -1.04 16.03
C GLU A 32 18.69 0.03 15.35
N THR A 33 19.24 0.79 14.41
CA THR A 33 18.51 1.85 13.66
C THR A 33 17.43 1.30 12.72
N CYS A 34 16.99 0.07 12.94
CA CYS A 34 16.18 -0.76 12.06
C CYS A 34 14.99 -1.28 12.85
N GLY A 35 13.84 -1.39 12.19
CA GLY A 35 12.68 -2.08 12.75
C GLY A 35 12.96 -3.57 12.98
N ASP A 36 12.32 -4.14 14.00
CA ASP A 36 12.46 -5.56 14.30
C ASP A 36 11.82 -6.39 13.16
N PRO A 37 12.60 -7.14 12.36
CA PRO A 37 12.07 -7.87 11.21
C PRO A 37 11.04 -8.94 11.59
N THR A 38 10.97 -9.35 12.86
CA THR A 38 9.94 -10.27 13.36
C THR A 38 8.55 -9.64 13.47
N LEU A 39 8.46 -8.31 13.42
CA LEU A 39 7.21 -7.54 13.43
C LEU A 39 6.70 -7.24 12.01
N ALA A 40 7.47 -7.55 10.98
CA ALA A 40 7.06 -7.34 9.59
C ALA A 40 6.00 -8.37 9.17
N ALA A 41 4.95 -7.90 8.51
CA ALA A 41 3.84 -8.71 8.03
C ALA A 41 3.90 -8.86 6.51
N PRO A 42 3.46 -10.01 5.94
CA PRO A 42 3.51 -10.25 4.51
C PRO A 42 2.60 -9.29 3.75
N PHE A 43 3.09 -8.70 2.67
CA PHE A 43 2.34 -7.81 1.80
C PHE A 43 2.13 -8.49 0.45
N TYR A 44 0.88 -8.80 0.15
CA TYR A 44 0.47 -9.57 -1.01
C TYR A 44 -0.04 -8.65 -2.11
N ARG A 45 0.35 -8.95 -3.34
CA ARG A 45 -0.25 -8.39 -4.56
C ARG A 45 -1.42 -9.27 -4.98
N THR A 46 -2.53 -8.62 -5.27
CA THR A 46 -3.77 -9.22 -5.74
C THR A 46 -4.15 -8.63 -7.10
N TYR A 47 -4.95 -9.36 -7.87
CA TYR A 47 -5.39 -8.93 -9.19
C TYR A 47 -6.88 -9.17 -9.38
N SER A 48 -7.58 -8.18 -9.94
CA SER A 48 -8.96 -8.28 -10.36
C SER A 48 -9.08 -8.31 -11.88
N ALA A 49 -9.45 -9.46 -12.43
CA ALA A 49 -9.67 -9.61 -13.87
C ALA A 49 -10.86 -8.79 -14.38
N THR A 50 -11.88 -8.56 -13.54
CA THR A 50 -13.05 -7.76 -13.92
C THR A 50 -12.73 -6.27 -14.02
N ARG A 51 -11.76 -5.80 -13.24
CA ARG A 51 -11.32 -4.40 -13.23
C ARG A 51 -10.05 -4.18 -14.06
N ALA A 52 -9.32 -5.26 -14.35
CA ALA A 52 -7.96 -5.22 -14.87
C ALA A 52 -7.03 -4.35 -14.00
N GLN A 53 -7.13 -4.50 -12.68
CA GLN A 53 -6.41 -3.70 -11.68
C GLN A 53 -5.75 -4.60 -10.63
N HIS A 54 -4.65 -4.12 -10.06
CA HIS A 54 -3.93 -4.68 -8.95
C HIS A 54 -4.27 -3.94 -7.64
N GLY A 55 -4.02 -4.63 -6.54
CA GLY A 55 -4.22 -4.12 -5.20
C GLY A 55 -3.32 -4.86 -4.23
N MET A 56 -3.09 -4.26 -3.07
CA MET A 56 -2.19 -4.81 -2.06
C MET A 56 -2.93 -5.08 -0.75
N CYS A 57 -2.61 -6.18 -0.07
CA CYS A 57 -3.18 -6.53 1.25
C CYS A 57 -2.19 -7.31 2.12
N LEU A 58 -2.28 -7.13 3.44
CA LEU A 58 -1.48 -7.85 4.45
C LEU A 58 -1.96 -9.26 4.80
N ASN A 59 -3.25 -9.52 4.62
CA ASN A 59 -3.89 -10.76 5.04
C ASN A 59 -4.67 -11.35 3.88
N LEU A 60 -4.05 -12.32 3.20
CA LEU A 60 -4.66 -13.03 2.09
C LEU A 60 -5.98 -13.70 2.50
N ALA A 61 -6.09 -14.22 3.73
CA ALA A 61 -7.32 -14.82 4.22
C ALA A 61 -8.45 -13.79 4.36
N LEU A 62 -8.14 -12.57 4.83
CA LEU A 62 -9.11 -11.48 4.93
C LEU A 62 -9.53 -10.94 3.55
N SER A 63 -8.58 -10.87 2.61
CA SER A 63 -8.87 -10.53 1.20
C SER A 63 -9.84 -11.53 0.56
N LEU A 64 -9.70 -12.82 0.89
CA LEU A 64 -10.54 -13.89 0.34
C LEU A 64 -11.87 -14.04 1.09
N SER A 65 -11.96 -13.67 2.38
CA SER A 65 -13.18 -13.82 3.19
C SER A 65 -14.15 -12.64 3.10
N ASN A 66 -13.68 -11.41 2.84
CA ASN A 66 -14.51 -10.20 2.89
C ASN A 66 -15.22 -9.86 1.57
N GLY A 67 -15.66 -10.86 0.81
CA GLY A 67 -16.51 -10.61 -0.36
C GLY A 67 -15.81 -9.92 -1.53
N PHE A 68 -14.52 -10.23 -1.75
CA PHE A 68 -13.82 -9.90 -2.99
C PHE A 68 -13.70 -11.12 -3.93
N PRO A 69 -14.80 -11.76 -4.40
CA PRO A 69 -14.72 -12.94 -5.26
C PRO A 69 -14.06 -12.64 -6.62
N THR A 70 -13.80 -11.37 -6.93
CA THR A 70 -13.13 -10.93 -8.17
C THR A 70 -11.65 -10.61 -8.00
N TRP A 71 -11.12 -10.53 -6.77
CA TRP A 71 -9.70 -10.27 -6.52
C TRP A 71 -9.00 -11.56 -6.10
N ASN A 72 -8.01 -11.95 -6.89
CA ASN A 72 -7.28 -13.18 -6.69
C ASN A 72 -5.88 -12.89 -6.17
N TYR A 73 -5.36 -13.77 -5.32
CA TYR A 73 -3.94 -13.78 -4.98
C TYR A 73 -3.10 -13.85 -6.27
N GLN A 74 -2.07 -13.01 -6.35
CA GLN A 74 -1.11 -13.07 -7.43
C GLN A 74 0.30 -13.41 -6.91
N ALA A 75 0.77 -12.72 -5.87
CA ALA A 75 2.11 -12.94 -5.32
C ALA A 75 2.26 -12.42 -3.88
N LEU A 76 3.17 -13.02 -3.11
CA LEU A 76 3.79 -12.38 -1.94
C LEU A 76 4.93 -11.51 -2.47
N VAL A 77 4.87 -10.20 -2.23
CA VAL A 77 5.76 -9.26 -2.91
C VAL A 77 6.67 -8.48 -1.97
N ALA A 78 6.32 -8.36 -0.69
CA ALA A 78 7.12 -7.68 0.31
C ALA A 78 6.75 -8.14 1.72
N PHE A 79 7.51 -7.69 2.71
CA PHE A 79 7.08 -7.62 4.11
C PHE A 79 7.08 -6.14 4.53
N VAL A 80 6.06 -5.71 5.27
CA VAL A 80 5.92 -4.32 5.73
C VAL A 80 5.52 -4.28 7.19
N PHE A 81 5.82 -3.19 7.90
CA PHE A 81 5.46 -3.07 9.31
C PHE A 81 4.03 -2.56 9.47
N ALA A 82 3.27 -3.18 10.38
CA ALA A 82 1.90 -2.76 10.69
C ALA A 82 1.85 -1.54 11.62
N THR A 83 2.91 -1.32 12.38
CA THR A 83 3.11 -0.18 13.27
C THR A 83 4.41 0.52 12.92
N GLN A 84 4.57 1.75 13.36
CA GLN A 84 5.80 2.50 13.15
C GLN A 84 6.96 1.83 13.89
N GLU A 85 7.99 1.47 13.15
CA GLU A 85 9.26 0.97 13.66
C GLU A 85 10.39 1.98 13.43
N GLU A 86 11.56 1.74 14.04
CA GLU A 86 12.74 2.61 13.85
C GLU A 86 13.07 2.83 12.36
N SER A 87 13.36 4.08 12.01
CA SER A 87 13.70 4.52 10.65
C SER A 87 12.65 4.25 9.57
N THR A 88 11.44 3.81 9.93
CA THR A 88 10.33 3.65 8.99
C THR A 88 9.50 4.91 8.86
N GLY A 89 8.93 5.10 7.67
CA GLY A 89 7.97 6.16 7.37
C GLY A 89 6.60 5.58 7.00
N PRO A 90 5.53 6.38 7.13
CA PRO A 90 4.17 5.95 6.81
C PRO A 90 4.02 5.64 5.32
N PHE A 91 3.39 4.52 5.00
CA PHE A 91 3.06 4.09 3.65
C PHE A 91 1.53 4.18 3.45
N TYR A 92 1.12 5.26 2.81
CA TYR A 92 -0.27 5.65 2.63
C TYR A 92 -0.91 4.89 1.48
N GLN A 93 -2.18 4.51 1.64
CA GLN A 93 -3.02 4.01 0.56
C GLN A 93 -3.99 5.11 0.11
N MET A 94 -3.79 5.60 -1.09
CA MET A 94 -4.63 6.59 -1.76
C MET A 94 -5.56 5.88 -2.74
N VAL A 95 -6.85 6.17 -2.67
CA VAL A 95 -7.87 5.54 -3.53
C VAL A 95 -8.67 6.61 -4.26
N ASN A 96 -8.77 6.50 -5.58
CA ASN A 96 -9.72 7.28 -6.35
C ASN A 96 -11.05 6.52 -6.40
N SER A 97 -12.09 7.06 -5.76
CA SER A 97 -13.39 6.37 -5.65
C SER A 97 -14.15 6.27 -6.98
N ALA A 98 -13.83 7.15 -7.95
CA ALA A 98 -14.46 7.15 -9.27
C ALA A 98 -13.88 6.08 -10.19
N THR A 99 -12.56 5.88 -10.18
CA THR A 99 -11.86 4.92 -11.05
C THR A 99 -11.51 3.61 -10.36
N GLY A 100 -11.50 3.60 -9.02
CA GLY A 100 -11.00 2.50 -8.21
C GLY A 100 -9.48 2.36 -8.19
N ASP A 101 -8.75 3.33 -8.78
CA ASP A 101 -7.27 3.35 -8.77
C ASP A 101 -6.73 3.39 -7.34
N ARG A 102 -5.61 2.71 -7.10
CA ARG A 102 -4.96 2.60 -5.80
C ARG A 102 -3.48 2.95 -5.95
N ILE A 103 -3.08 4.02 -5.28
CA ILE A 103 -1.67 4.43 -5.19
C ILE A 103 -1.22 4.27 -3.76
N TYR A 104 -0.15 3.53 -3.57
CA TYR A 104 0.60 3.42 -2.32
C TYR A 104 1.85 4.29 -2.37
N THR A 105 2.09 5.10 -1.35
CA THR A 105 3.21 6.05 -1.32
C THR A 105 3.70 6.36 0.09
N ILE A 106 5.01 6.54 0.25
CA ILE A 106 5.63 7.08 1.47
C ILE A 106 5.74 8.62 1.44
N ASN A 107 5.49 9.23 0.28
CA ASN A 107 5.69 10.66 0.08
C ASN A 107 4.45 11.46 0.48
N ALA A 108 4.52 12.13 1.64
CA ALA A 108 3.45 12.99 2.14
C ALA A 108 3.08 14.15 1.19
N THR A 109 4.03 14.63 0.37
CA THR A 109 3.71 15.65 -0.66
C THR A 109 2.89 15.05 -1.81
N GLU A 110 3.16 13.79 -2.17
CA GLU A 110 2.35 13.06 -3.16
C GLU A 110 0.93 12.83 -2.64
N VAL A 111 0.77 12.49 -1.35
CA VAL A 111 -0.55 12.39 -0.71
C VAL A 111 -1.35 13.68 -0.91
N THR A 112 -0.79 14.84 -0.55
CA THR A 112 -1.49 16.12 -0.71
C THR A 112 -1.76 16.48 -2.18
N ALA A 113 -0.91 16.03 -3.11
CA ALA A 113 -1.16 16.22 -4.55
C ALA A 113 -2.31 15.34 -5.04
N LEU A 114 -2.34 14.07 -4.63
CA LEU A 114 -3.38 13.10 -4.98
C LEU A 114 -4.74 13.52 -4.46
N GLU A 115 -4.81 14.04 -3.23
CA GLU A 115 -6.05 14.58 -2.64
C GLU A 115 -6.70 15.67 -3.51
N ARG A 116 -5.89 16.52 -4.15
CA ARG A 116 -6.38 17.57 -5.06
C ARG A 116 -6.90 17.02 -6.40
N THR A 117 -6.63 15.76 -6.71
CA THR A 117 -7.04 15.09 -7.96
C THR A 117 -8.16 14.07 -7.75
N GLY A 118 -8.79 14.07 -6.57
CA GLY A 118 -9.94 13.20 -6.27
C GLY A 118 -9.58 11.85 -5.65
N TYR A 119 -8.32 11.65 -5.25
CA TYR A 119 -7.98 10.55 -4.36
C TYR A 119 -8.36 10.90 -2.92
N GLY A 120 -8.83 9.93 -2.16
CA GLY A 120 -8.94 10.00 -0.71
C GLY A 120 -8.03 8.96 -0.08
N GLN A 121 -7.57 9.21 1.14
CA GLN A 121 -6.95 8.14 1.92
C GLN A 121 -7.99 7.06 2.22
N ALA A 122 -7.61 5.81 2.00
CA ALA A 122 -8.49 4.66 2.19
C ALA A 122 -8.98 4.54 3.64
N VAL A 123 -8.10 4.86 4.59
CA VAL A 123 -8.36 4.97 6.03
C VAL A 123 -7.81 6.30 6.54
N ALA A 124 -8.28 6.77 7.70
CA ALA A 124 -7.87 8.07 8.26
C ALA A 124 -6.40 8.12 8.76
N GLU A 125 -5.66 7.01 8.69
CA GLU A 125 -4.30 6.85 9.20
C GLU A 125 -3.41 6.09 8.18
N PRO A 126 -2.07 6.18 8.26
CA PRO A 126 -1.18 5.33 7.48
C PRO A 126 -1.54 3.85 7.66
N VAL A 127 -1.56 3.09 6.57
CA VAL A 127 -1.97 1.68 6.64
C VAL A 127 -0.80 0.81 7.08
N TYR A 128 0.42 1.17 6.63
CA TYR A 128 1.66 0.42 6.88
C TYR A 128 2.84 1.37 7.04
N TYR A 129 4.01 0.80 7.35
CA TYR A 129 5.27 1.51 7.45
C TYR A 129 6.38 0.74 6.70
N ILE A 130 7.19 1.47 5.95
CA ILE A 130 8.33 0.96 5.18
C ILE A 130 9.51 1.91 5.31
N TYR A 131 10.71 1.51 4.87
CA TYR A 131 11.87 2.39 4.91
C TYR A 131 11.85 3.43 3.76
N PRO A 132 12.14 4.71 4.03
CA PRO A 132 12.23 5.74 3.00
C PRO A 132 13.56 5.71 2.22
N SER A 133 14.57 5.00 2.72
CA SER A 133 15.91 4.88 2.12
C SER A 133 16.43 3.46 2.28
N GLN A 134 17.42 3.07 1.47
CA GLN A 134 17.97 1.72 1.50
C GLN A 134 18.85 1.50 2.73
N ILE A 135 18.30 0.90 3.77
CA ILE A 135 18.97 0.60 5.05
C ILE A 135 18.61 -0.82 5.49
N CYS A 136 19.31 -1.37 6.48
CA CYS A 136 18.90 -2.63 7.11
C CYS A 136 18.77 -3.83 6.16
N GLY A 137 19.50 -3.82 5.03
CA GLY A 137 19.40 -4.85 3.99
C GLY A 137 18.11 -4.80 3.16
N SER A 138 17.33 -3.73 3.27
CA SER A 138 16.09 -3.54 2.51
C SER A 138 16.36 -3.50 1.01
N VAL A 139 15.36 -3.91 0.23
CA VAL A 139 15.40 -3.88 -1.23
C VAL A 139 14.47 -2.82 -1.79
N PRO A 140 14.72 -2.27 -3.00
CA PRO A 140 13.82 -1.34 -3.63
C PRO A 140 12.44 -1.97 -3.87
N PHE A 141 11.40 -1.23 -3.53
CA PHE A 141 10.03 -1.58 -3.85
C PHE A 141 9.55 -0.68 -5.00
N TYR A 142 9.47 -1.26 -6.19
CA TYR A 142 9.17 -0.54 -7.41
C TYR A 142 7.67 -0.28 -7.55
N ARG A 143 7.32 0.89 -8.10
CA ARG A 143 5.97 1.24 -8.54
C ARG A 143 5.96 1.49 -10.04
N LEU A 144 4.97 0.94 -10.71
CA LEU A 144 4.72 1.16 -12.11
C LEU A 144 3.26 1.51 -12.33
N SER A 145 2.95 2.32 -13.35
CA SER A 145 1.58 2.75 -13.64
C SER A 145 1.14 2.40 -15.05
N LYS A 146 -0.14 2.07 -15.18
CA LYS A 146 -0.82 1.87 -16.46
C LYS A 146 -2.05 2.75 -16.50
N VAL A 147 -1.84 4.01 -16.87
CA VAL A 147 -2.85 5.08 -16.86
C VAL A 147 -4.15 4.68 -17.57
N ALA A 148 -4.05 4.01 -18.72
CA ALA A 148 -5.21 3.57 -19.51
C ALA A 148 -6.11 2.55 -18.77
N LYS A 149 -5.63 1.94 -17.69
CA LYS A 149 -6.36 0.99 -16.85
C LYS A 149 -6.56 1.47 -15.41
N HIS A 150 -6.08 2.67 -15.07
CA HIS A 150 -6.10 3.18 -13.71
C HIS A 150 -5.54 2.14 -12.73
N ASP A 151 -4.37 1.61 -13.07
CA ASP A 151 -3.75 0.51 -12.37
C ASP A 151 -2.30 0.84 -12.00
N HIS A 152 -1.94 0.50 -10.76
CA HIS A 152 -0.57 0.60 -10.26
C HIS A 152 -0.09 -0.79 -9.82
N PHE A 153 1.07 -1.16 -10.34
CA PHE A 153 1.73 -2.43 -10.08
C PHE A 153 2.94 -2.21 -9.17
N TYR A 154 3.09 -3.08 -8.17
CA TYR A 154 4.16 -2.99 -7.17
C TYR A 154 4.94 -4.29 -7.07
N THR A 155 6.26 -4.21 -7.06
CA THR A 155 7.12 -5.42 -7.02
C THR A 155 8.51 -5.12 -6.46
N VAL A 156 9.15 -6.11 -5.85
CA VAL A 156 10.60 -6.10 -5.56
C VAL A 156 11.40 -6.88 -6.63
N SER A 157 10.71 -7.61 -7.51
CA SER A 157 11.33 -8.40 -8.58
C SER A 157 11.65 -7.50 -9.76
N GLU A 158 12.95 -7.32 -10.04
CA GLU A 158 13.40 -6.59 -11.23
C GLU A 158 12.91 -7.26 -12.53
N ALA A 159 12.79 -8.59 -12.55
CA ALA A 159 12.24 -9.32 -13.69
C ALA A 159 10.75 -9.03 -13.93
N ASP A 160 9.96 -8.92 -12.86
CA ASP A 160 8.54 -8.52 -12.94
C ASP A 160 8.43 -7.08 -13.46
N ARG A 161 9.29 -6.18 -12.95
CA ARG A 161 9.35 -4.78 -13.37
C ARG A 161 9.65 -4.68 -14.87
N ILE A 162 10.70 -5.35 -15.35
CA ILE A 162 11.06 -5.38 -16.77
C ILE A 162 9.92 -5.95 -17.62
N THR A 163 9.33 -7.06 -17.19
CA THR A 163 8.20 -7.68 -17.93
C THR A 163 6.99 -6.74 -18.01
N ALA A 164 6.68 -6.04 -16.92
CA ALA A 164 5.57 -5.09 -16.88
C ALA A 164 5.79 -3.91 -17.85
N ILE A 165 7.03 -3.42 -17.93
CA ILE A 165 7.43 -2.34 -18.85
C ILE A 165 7.38 -2.83 -20.30
N ASP A 166 8.15 -3.87 -20.62
CA ASP A 166 8.43 -4.26 -22.00
C ASP A 166 7.24 -4.97 -22.68
N SER A 167 6.43 -5.68 -21.90
CA SER A 167 5.40 -6.58 -22.44
C SER A 167 3.98 -6.26 -22.01
N GLN A 168 3.79 -5.51 -20.91
CA GLN A 168 2.46 -5.25 -20.35
C GLN A 168 2.04 -3.77 -20.44
N GLY A 169 2.93 -2.90 -20.91
CA GLY A 169 2.64 -1.49 -21.17
C GLY A 169 2.48 -0.65 -19.90
N TYR A 170 3.19 -1.00 -18.83
CA TYR A 170 3.33 -0.13 -17.67
C TYR A 170 4.48 0.87 -17.91
N ALA A 171 4.30 2.09 -17.40
CA ALA A 171 5.36 3.06 -17.25
C ALA A 171 6.02 2.86 -15.88
N ASP A 172 7.35 2.92 -15.84
CA ASP A 172 8.07 2.89 -14.58
C ASP A 172 7.99 4.24 -13.87
N GLU A 173 7.62 4.21 -12.58
CA GLU A 173 7.58 5.39 -11.72
C GLU A 173 8.70 5.39 -10.68
N GLY A 174 9.56 4.36 -10.71
CA GLY A 174 10.73 4.25 -9.84
C GLY A 174 10.42 3.59 -8.50
N ILE A 175 11.15 4.02 -7.48
CA ILE A 175 11.14 3.40 -6.15
C ILE A 175 10.09 4.07 -5.28
N ALA A 176 9.10 3.31 -4.84
CA ALA A 176 8.05 3.75 -3.91
C ALA A 176 8.51 3.77 -2.44
N GLY A 177 9.56 3.03 -2.13
CA GLY A 177 10.18 2.88 -0.81
C GLY A 177 11.03 1.62 -0.76
N TYR A 178 11.41 1.19 0.45
CA TYR A 178 12.24 0.01 0.65
C TYR A 178 11.65 -0.91 1.71
N VAL A 179 11.72 -2.22 1.46
CA VAL A 179 11.06 -3.30 2.22
C VAL A 179 12.02 -4.44 2.51
#